data_AF-A0A2N2JB19-F1
#
_entry.id   AF-A0A2N2JB19-F1
#
_cell.length_a   1.000
_cell.length_b   1.000
_cell.length_c   1.000
_cell.angle_alpha   90.00
_cell.angle_beta   90.00
_cell.angle_gamma   90.00
#
_symmetry.space_group_name_H-M   'P 1'
#
loop_
_entity.id
_entity.type
_entity.pdbx_description
1 polymer ?
#
loop_
_entity_poly.entity_id
_entity_poly.type
_entity_poly.pdbx_seq_one_letter_code
_entity_poly.pdbx_strand_id
1 'polypeptide(L)'
;MRSHFGIVAVHLSLVLAVAGSALPSAARAAEPDGARPATVAGYGHAATPPPAQPVALRVRLWAYHIGQVDLHEGTCAFDGALELSWPPGTGPREGDPRPFEIMNAVDARIEDYGGIVVSGRFVQVYRVHASLRVDVDLERYPFDTQTLELQLEHPLWTIDQLSYAAESQVDPTLDLRRDRVGADVRLRDWQIEAVRDGVSEMVYAADQHFGRYTFTVEVRRSLLPFLVGELAPIVLMVLIGLAATFLPAKALDAKLLLTVLALLVAVELQAAGADHMPHAGYLLLSDWLYVLSYLSIGLAVVHAIAEHRFFLVDRFAAAKRVRWGGFVLAAAVFFIPLTVMMVARA
;
A
#
# COMPACT_ATOMS: atom_id res chain seq x y z
N MET A 1 -41.37 32.41 37.49
CA MET A 1 -40.85 31.04 37.71
C MET A 1 -40.72 30.40 36.32
N ARG A 2 -39.51 30.31 35.75
CA ARG A 2 -38.65 29.09 35.74
C ARG A 2 -39.47 27.84 35.41
N SER A 3 -39.18 26.97 34.44
CA SER A 3 -38.07 26.68 33.51
C SER A 3 -38.65 25.55 32.63
N HIS A 4 -38.42 25.45 31.32
CA HIS A 4 -37.33 24.66 30.74
C HIS A 4 -37.30 24.94 29.23
N PHE A 5 -36.32 25.74 28.81
CA PHE A 5 -35.86 25.85 27.44
C PHE A 5 -34.39 25.40 27.46
N GLY A 6 -34.06 24.41 26.65
CA GLY A 6 -32.70 23.91 26.48
C GLY A 6 -32.72 22.56 25.78
N ILE A 7 -31.88 22.23 24.80
CA ILE A 7 -30.72 22.88 24.19
C ILE A 7 -30.70 22.30 22.76
N VAL A 8 -30.86 23.15 21.74
CA VAL A 8 -30.54 22.87 20.33
C VAL A 8 -29.71 24.06 19.89
N ALA A 9 -28.38 23.95 19.99
CA ALA A 9 -27.48 24.98 19.50
C ALA A 9 -26.05 24.43 19.29
N VAL A 10 -25.69 24.33 18.01
CA VAL A 10 -24.41 24.80 17.45
C VAL A 10 -23.14 24.04 17.88
N HIS A 11 -22.80 23.01 17.08
CA HIS A 11 -21.40 22.61 16.89
C HIS A 11 -20.77 23.52 15.82
N LEU A 12 -20.12 24.60 16.28
CA LEU A 12 -19.23 25.43 15.47
C LEU A 12 -18.24 26.13 16.42
N SER A 13 -17.09 25.51 16.68
CA SER A 13 -15.98 26.15 17.38
C SER A 13 -14.70 25.95 16.59
N LEU A 14 -14.49 26.94 15.72
CA LEU A 14 -13.33 27.22 14.90
C LEU A 14 -12.12 27.60 15.76
N VAL A 15 -10.99 26.96 15.46
CA VAL A 15 -9.64 27.51 15.30
C VAL A 15 -9.51 29.03 15.59
N LEU A 16 -8.88 29.39 16.73
CA LEU A 16 -7.82 30.42 16.83
C LEU A 16 -7.37 30.56 18.31
N ALA A 17 -6.18 30.07 18.63
CA ALA A 17 -5.42 30.53 19.80
C ALA A 17 -3.93 30.47 19.45
N VAL A 18 -3.43 31.54 18.86
CA VAL A 18 -2.01 31.82 18.65
C VAL A 18 -1.54 32.76 19.75
N ALA A 19 -0.29 32.56 20.16
CA ALA A 19 0.61 33.44 20.92
C ALA A 19 0.52 33.40 22.45
N GLY A 20 1.56 32.82 23.06
CA GLY A 20 1.97 33.22 24.41
C GLY A 20 2.55 32.11 25.29
N SER A 21 3.62 31.43 24.90
CA SER A 21 4.52 30.83 25.88
C SER A 21 5.95 30.75 25.36
N ALA A 22 6.86 31.13 26.26
CA ALA A 22 8.23 31.52 26.00
C ALA A 22 9.11 30.34 25.57
N LEU A 23 9.99 30.60 24.60
CA LEU A 23 11.13 29.77 24.27
C LEU A 23 12.12 29.75 25.45
N PRO A 24 12.49 28.59 26.01
CA PRO A 24 13.63 28.53 26.92
C PRO A 24 14.93 28.69 26.13
N SER A 25 15.72 29.67 26.57
CA SER A 25 17.09 29.98 26.16
C SER A 25 17.96 28.74 25.96
N ALA A 26 18.59 28.63 24.79
CA ALA A 26 19.65 27.66 24.52
C ALA A 26 20.83 27.88 25.47
N ALA A 27 20.92 27.05 26.51
CA ALA A 27 22.12 26.93 27.32
C ALA A 27 23.19 26.21 26.51
N ARG A 28 24.28 26.91 26.23
CA ARG A 28 25.50 26.41 25.60
C ARG A 28 26.13 25.36 26.52
N ALA A 29 25.90 24.08 26.21
CA ALA A 29 26.59 22.98 26.88
C ALA A 29 28.07 23.01 26.47
N ALA A 30 28.96 23.00 27.45
CA ALA A 30 30.40 22.97 27.27
C ALA A 30 30.83 21.63 26.64
N GLU A 31 31.71 21.72 25.67
CA GLU A 31 32.35 20.62 24.96
C GLU A 31 33.38 19.95 25.90
N PRO A 32 33.29 18.63 26.19
CA PRO A 32 34.37 17.94 26.88
C PRO A 32 35.46 17.56 25.87
N ASP A 33 36.66 18.02 26.19
CA ASP A 33 37.94 17.71 25.54
C ASP A 33 38.11 16.23 25.17
N GLY A 34 38.48 16.00 23.90
CA GLY A 34 39.56 15.07 23.53
C GLY A 34 39.50 13.64 24.05
N ALA A 35 38.44 12.89 23.75
CA ALA A 35 38.50 11.42 23.75
C ALA A 35 38.55 10.91 22.31
N ARG A 36 39.67 10.27 21.93
CA ARG A 36 39.80 9.53 20.66
C ARG A 36 38.58 8.60 20.50
N PRO A 37 38.01 8.44 19.29
CA PRO A 37 36.94 7.47 19.08
C PRO A 37 37.47 6.09 19.47
N ALA A 38 36.81 5.49 20.46
CA ALA A 38 37.05 4.10 20.81
C ALA A 38 36.76 3.26 19.57
N THR A 39 37.76 2.51 19.13
CA THR A 39 37.63 1.48 18.11
C THR A 39 36.44 0.60 18.49
N VAL A 40 35.38 0.61 17.68
CA VAL A 40 34.28 -0.34 17.83
C VAL A 40 34.89 -1.72 17.64
N ALA A 41 35.04 -2.46 18.73
CA ALA A 41 35.48 -3.84 18.69
C ALA A 41 34.45 -4.61 17.87
N GLY A 42 34.86 -5.07 16.69
CA GLY A 42 34.05 -5.94 15.85
C GLY A 42 33.57 -7.13 16.66
N TYR A 43 32.35 -7.58 16.37
CA TYR A 43 31.77 -8.79 16.93
C TYR A 43 32.67 -10.00 16.60
N GLY A 44 33.64 -10.26 17.47
CA GLY A 44 34.58 -11.37 17.36
C GLY A 44 33.91 -12.66 17.82
N HIS A 45 33.08 -13.24 16.96
CA HIS A 45 32.98 -14.69 16.92
C HIS A 45 34.19 -15.19 16.12
N ALA A 46 34.82 -16.27 16.57
CA ALA A 46 35.91 -16.91 15.84
C ALA A 46 35.37 -17.34 14.47
N ALA A 47 35.58 -16.49 13.46
CA ALA A 47 35.13 -16.75 12.11
C ALA A 47 35.86 -17.98 11.59
N THR A 48 35.10 -19.02 11.25
CA THR A 48 35.61 -20.11 10.42
C THR A 48 36.34 -19.49 9.23
N PRO A 49 37.59 -19.92 8.91
CA PRO A 49 38.34 -19.33 7.82
C PRO A 49 37.52 -19.35 6.53
N PRO A 50 37.57 -18.29 5.71
CA PRO A 50 36.82 -18.20 4.47
C PRO A 50 37.06 -19.45 3.60
N PRO A 51 36.00 -20.01 2.99
CA PRO A 51 36.18 -21.15 2.11
C PRO A 51 37.02 -20.75 0.88
N ALA A 52 37.82 -21.69 0.36
CA ALA A 52 38.71 -21.45 -0.79
C ALA A 52 37.96 -21.20 -2.12
N GLN A 53 36.67 -21.58 -2.16
CA GLN A 53 35.73 -21.29 -3.24
C GLN A 53 34.37 -20.96 -2.60
N PRO A 54 33.53 -20.13 -3.25
CA PRO A 54 32.22 -19.80 -2.72
C PRO A 54 31.38 -21.06 -2.49
N VAL A 55 30.78 -21.19 -1.31
CA VAL A 55 29.86 -22.29 -1.00
C VAL A 55 28.56 -22.05 -1.76
N ALA A 56 28.22 -22.96 -2.68
CA ALA A 56 26.99 -22.90 -3.47
C ALA A 56 25.77 -23.38 -2.67
N LEU A 57 25.12 -22.44 -1.99
CA LEU A 57 23.93 -22.65 -1.16
C LEU A 57 22.67 -22.64 -2.02
N ARG A 58 21.97 -23.78 -2.07
CA ARG A 58 20.66 -23.86 -2.73
C ARG A 58 19.58 -23.42 -1.77
N VAL A 59 18.67 -22.58 -2.28
CA VAL A 59 17.53 -22.05 -1.51
C VAL A 59 16.24 -22.55 -2.13
N ARG A 60 15.33 -23.04 -1.29
CA ARG A 60 13.96 -23.34 -1.68
C ARG A 60 13.02 -22.74 -0.66
N LEU A 61 11.98 -22.08 -1.14
CA LEU A 61 10.99 -21.43 -0.29
C LEU A 61 9.60 -21.96 -0.64
N TRP A 62 8.83 -22.40 0.35
CA TRP A 62 7.41 -22.68 0.18
C TRP A 62 6.59 -21.66 0.94
N ALA A 63 5.69 -20.96 0.26
CA ALA A 63 4.73 -20.08 0.87
C ALA A 63 3.45 -20.84 1.19
N TYR A 64 3.10 -20.92 2.46
CA TYR A 64 1.83 -21.51 2.93
C TYR A 64 0.78 -20.43 3.15
N HIS A 65 1.19 -19.20 3.44
CA HIS A 65 0.32 -18.05 3.45
C HIS A 65 1.11 -16.78 3.08
N ILE A 66 0.52 -15.97 2.21
CA ILE A 66 0.97 -14.61 1.90
C ILE A 66 -0.29 -13.77 2.01
N GLY A 67 -0.28 -12.74 2.85
CA GLY A 67 -1.52 -12.01 3.11
C GLY A 67 -1.32 -10.77 3.95
N GLN A 68 -2.45 -10.16 4.35
CA GLN A 68 -2.47 -8.92 5.13
C GLN A 68 -1.56 -7.86 4.51
N VAL A 69 -1.71 -7.62 3.21
CA VAL A 69 -1.02 -6.52 2.53
C VAL A 69 -1.61 -5.23 3.10
N ASP A 70 -0.87 -4.62 4.01
CA ASP A 70 -1.19 -3.33 4.60
C ASP A 70 -0.49 -2.26 3.76
N LEU A 71 -1.28 -1.59 2.94
CA LEU A 71 -0.78 -0.53 2.06
C LEU A 71 -0.41 0.72 2.85
N HIS A 72 -1.07 0.96 3.99
CA HIS A 72 -0.81 2.13 4.82
C HIS A 72 0.53 2.00 5.55
N GLU A 73 0.80 0.82 6.13
CA GLU A 73 2.08 0.53 6.78
C GLU A 73 3.19 0.13 5.78
N GLY A 74 2.82 -0.24 4.56
CA GLY A 74 3.76 -0.77 3.56
C GLY A 74 4.33 -2.13 3.98
N THR A 75 3.47 -3.02 4.45
CA THR A 75 3.88 -4.35 4.94
C THR A 75 3.02 -5.47 4.38
N CYS A 76 3.56 -6.70 4.39
CA CYS A 76 2.79 -7.91 4.14
C CYS A 76 3.24 -9.05 5.07
N ALA A 77 2.30 -9.91 5.45
CA ALA A 77 2.59 -11.11 6.23
C ALA A 77 2.99 -12.27 5.31
N PHE A 78 4.09 -12.93 5.66
CA PHE A 78 4.58 -14.15 5.04
C PHE A 78 4.64 -15.28 6.07
N ASP A 79 4.13 -16.45 5.67
CA ASP A 79 4.28 -17.69 6.43
C ASP A 79 4.64 -18.84 5.48
N GLY A 80 5.77 -19.49 5.74
CA GLY A 80 6.34 -20.46 4.84
C GLY A 80 7.40 -21.37 5.45
N ALA A 81 7.92 -22.27 4.63
CA ALA A 81 9.10 -23.06 4.94
C ALA A 81 10.26 -22.59 4.06
N LEU A 82 11.45 -22.52 4.65
CA LEU A 82 12.70 -22.22 3.97
C LEU A 82 13.62 -23.43 4.10
N GLU A 83 14.00 -24.03 2.99
CA GLU A 83 15.00 -25.08 2.93
C GLU A 83 16.30 -24.52 2.36
N LEU A 84 17.37 -24.73 3.12
CA LEU A 84 18.73 -24.39 2.73
C LEU A 84 19.49 -25.69 2.53
N SER A 85 20.14 -25.85 1.38
CA SER A 85 20.89 -27.06 1.05
C SER A 85 22.33 -26.77 0.66
N TRP A 86 23.27 -27.31 1.44
CA TRP A 86 24.71 -27.16 1.27
C TRP A 86 25.34 -28.38 0.59
N PRO A 87 26.41 -28.17 -0.20
CA PRO A 87 27.29 -29.25 -0.65
C PRO A 87 27.80 -30.14 0.50
N PRO A 88 28.24 -31.37 0.20
CA PRO A 88 28.80 -32.26 1.21
C PRO A 88 29.95 -31.61 1.99
N GLY A 89 29.89 -31.61 3.32
CA GLY A 89 30.96 -31.11 4.19
C GLY A 89 31.03 -29.58 4.34
N THR A 90 30.12 -28.81 3.73
CA THR A 90 30.10 -27.34 3.81
C THR A 90 28.87 -26.79 4.55
N GLY A 91 28.11 -27.65 5.22
CA GLY A 91 26.96 -27.23 6.03
C GLY A 91 27.37 -26.56 7.34
N PRO A 92 26.43 -25.85 8.01
CA PRO A 92 26.65 -25.26 9.31
C PRO A 92 27.00 -26.33 10.35
N ARG A 93 27.86 -25.96 11.30
CA ARG A 93 28.27 -26.76 12.44
C ARG A 93 27.45 -26.40 13.68
N GLU A 94 27.47 -27.28 14.67
CA GLU A 94 26.81 -27.02 15.95
C GLU A 94 27.39 -25.75 16.60
N GLY A 95 26.50 -24.80 16.91
CA GLY A 95 26.87 -23.49 17.47
C GLY A 95 27.16 -22.39 16.44
N ASP A 96 27.14 -22.69 15.14
CA ASP A 96 27.24 -21.65 14.10
C ASP A 96 26.03 -20.71 14.18
N PRO A 97 26.21 -19.40 13.93
CA PRO A 97 25.09 -18.46 13.84
C PRO A 97 24.17 -18.83 12.68
N ARG A 98 22.94 -18.31 12.71
CA ARG A 98 21.96 -18.51 11.64
C ARG A 98 22.59 -18.13 10.28
N PRO A 99 22.45 -18.97 9.24
CA PRO A 99 23.14 -18.76 7.97
C PRO A 99 22.42 -17.78 7.03
N PHE A 100 21.46 -16.99 7.55
CA PHE A 100 20.73 -16.00 6.78
C PHE A 100 20.06 -14.95 7.68
N GLU A 101 19.82 -13.79 7.10
CA GLU A 101 18.93 -12.74 7.59
C GLU A 101 17.86 -12.42 6.54
N ILE A 102 16.69 -11.95 6.99
CA ILE A 102 15.62 -11.48 6.11
C ILE A 102 15.72 -9.96 6.05
N MET A 103 16.26 -9.43 4.96
CA MET A 103 16.73 -8.04 4.86
C MET A 103 15.60 -7.01 4.92
N ASN A 104 14.43 -7.38 4.43
CA ASN A 104 13.25 -6.51 4.43
C ASN A 104 12.25 -6.88 5.54
N ALA A 105 12.62 -7.70 6.53
CA ALA A 105 11.73 -7.98 7.65
C ALA A 105 11.57 -6.77 8.59
N VAL A 106 10.33 -6.46 8.94
CA VAL A 106 9.98 -5.59 10.07
C VAL A 106 10.01 -6.38 11.36
N ASP A 107 9.46 -7.59 11.32
CA ASP A 107 9.54 -8.60 12.38
C ASP A 107 9.61 -9.98 11.74
N ALA A 108 10.34 -10.91 12.38
CA ALA A 108 10.45 -12.28 11.90
C ALA A 108 10.68 -13.26 13.05
N ARG A 109 9.81 -14.27 13.12
CA ARG A 109 9.99 -15.46 13.93
C ARG A 109 10.40 -16.62 13.02
N ILE A 110 11.58 -17.17 13.32
CA ILE A 110 12.18 -18.26 12.57
C ILE A 110 12.35 -19.44 13.51
N GLU A 111 11.74 -20.57 13.18
CA GLU A 111 11.87 -21.82 13.93
C GLU A 111 12.72 -22.80 13.13
N ASP A 112 13.68 -23.41 13.80
CA ASP A 112 14.54 -24.42 13.20
C ASP A 112 13.91 -25.81 13.36
N TYR A 113 13.59 -26.47 12.24
CA TYR A 113 12.99 -27.81 12.23
C TYR A 113 14.06 -28.93 12.13
N GLY A 114 15.33 -28.54 12.09
CA GLY A 114 16.46 -29.46 12.07
C GLY A 114 17.04 -29.70 10.68
N GLY A 115 18.19 -30.36 10.68
CA GLY A 115 18.97 -30.67 9.50
C GLY A 115 19.06 -32.17 9.24
N ILE A 116 18.97 -32.57 7.98
CA ILE A 116 19.16 -33.94 7.52
C ILE A 116 20.10 -33.98 6.33
N VAL A 117 20.79 -35.10 6.14
CA VAL A 117 21.59 -35.34 4.94
C VAL A 117 20.75 -36.07 3.91
N VAL A 118 20.50 -35.44 2.76
CA VAL A 118 19.72 -35.99 1.65
C VAL A 118 20.60 -35.99 0.40
N SER A 119 20.79 -37.17 -0.19
CA SER A 119 21.59 -37.34 -1.41
C SER A 119 23.01 -36.73 -1.31
N GLY A 120 23.63 -36.84 -0.14
CA GLY A 120 24.96 -36.31 0.17
C GLY A 120 25.04 -34.82 0.47
N ARG A 121 23.95 -34.05 0.29
CA ARG A 121 23.86 -32.64 0.68
C ARG A 121 23.31 -32.53 2.11
N PHE A 122 23.83 -31.57 2.86
CA PHE A 122 23.22 -31.20 4.14
C PHE A 122 22.05 -30.27 3.85
N VAL A 123 20.88 -30.57 4.40
CA VAL A 123 19.62 -29.84 4.18
C VAL A 123 19.07 -29.41 5.52
N GLN A 124 18.87 -28.11 5.71
CA GLN A 124 18.26 -27.53 6.90
C GLN A 124 16.92 -26.92 6.53
N VAL A 125 15.90 -27.17 7.36
CA VAL A 125 14.56 -26.62 7.14
C VAL A 125 14.19 -25.67 8.27
N TYR A 126 13.68 -24.50 7.90
CA TYR A 126 13.19 -23.49 8.82
C TYR A 126 11.71 -23.21 8.54
N ARG A 127 10.94 -22.97 9.61
CA ARG A 127 9.64 -22.31 9.52
C ARG A 127 9.85 -20.81 9.64
N VAL A 128 9.29 -20.04 8.71
CA VAL A 128 9.44 -18.58 8.69
C VAL A 128 8.07 -17.94 8.80
N HIS A 129 7.87 -17.18 9.87
CA HIS A 129 6.76 -16.25 10.05
C HIS A 129 7.34 -14.83 10.05
N ALA A 130 7.01 -14.01 9.06
CA ALA A 130 7.60 -12.68 8.93
C ALA A 130 6.56 -11.62 8.52
N SER A 131 6.72 -10.42 9.05
CA SER A 131 6.15 -9.20 8.49
C SER A 131 7.23 -8.54 7.64
N LEU A 132 6.98 -8.40 6.35
CA LEU A 132 7.94 -7.94 5.35
C LEU A 132 7.55 -6.54 4.89
N ARG A 133 8.55 -5.67 4.73
CA ARG A 133 8.38 -4.35 4.12
C ARG A 133 8.14 -4.52 2.61
N VAL A 134 7.14 -3.79 2.13
CA VAL A 134 6.72 -3.71 0.74
C VAL A 134 6.92 -2.29 0.24
N ASP A 135 7.51 -2.14 -0.93
CA ASP A 135 7.54 -0.86 -1.63
C ASP A 135 6.20 -0.70 -2.39
N VAL A 136 5.33 0.16 -1.87
CA VAL A 136 3.95 0.28 -2.34
C VAL A 136 3.86 1.31 -3.47
N ASP A 137 3.38 0.89 -4.63
CA ASP A 137 3.11 1.77 -5.78
C ASP A 137 1.61 1.85 -6.10
N LEU A 138 1.00 3.00 -5.83
CA LEU A 138 -0.41 3.27 -6.09
C LEU A 138 -0.65 4.19 -7.29
N GLU A 139 0.33 4.46 -8.14
CA GLU A 139 0.17 5.39 -9.28
C GLU A 139 -0.99 4.97 -10.19
N ARG A 140 -1.17 3.66 -10.35
CA ARG A 140 -2.22 3.05 -11.19
C ARG A 140 -3.43 2.59 -10.40
N TYR A 141 -3.57 2.97 -9.13
CA TYR A 141 -4.73 2.61 -8.33
C TYR A 141 -6.05 2.92 -9.08
N PRO A 142 -7.04 1.99 -9.08
CA PRO A 142 -7.10 0.65 -8.46
C PRO A 142 -6.62 -0.50 -9.39
N PHE A 143 -6.00 -0.18 -10.52
CA PHE A 143 -5.47 -1.14 -11.50
C PHE A 143 -4.01 -1.51 -11.21
N ASP A 144 -3.54 -1.25 -9.99
CA ASP A 144 -2.17 -1.44 -9.56
C ASP A 144 -1.78 -2.91 -9.39
N THR A 145 -0.49 -3.13 -9.56
CA THR A 145 0.22 -4.39 -9.26
C THR A 145 1.24 -4.10 -8.18
N GLN A 146 1.38 -5.00 -7.21
CA GLN A 146 2.37 -4.91 -6.15
C GLN A 146 3.33 -6.09 -6.23
N THR A 147 4.56 -5.85 -5.80
CA THR A 147 5.62 -6.85 -5.76
C THR A 147 5.92 -7.18 -4.31
N LEU A 148 5.53 -8.38 -3.88
CA LEU A 148 5.77 -8.86 -2.51
C LEU A 148 7.05 -9.70 -2.51
N GLU A 149 8.06 -9.26 -1.76
CA GLU A 149 9.37 -9.91 -1.78
C GLU A 149 9.79 -10.42 -0.40
N LEU A 150 10.44 -11.57 -0.38
CA LEU A 150 11.24 -12.03 0.74
C LEU A 150 12.71 -12.03 0.31
N GLN A 151 13.53 -11.23 0.99
CA GLN A 151 14.93 -11.01 0.66
C GLN A 151 15.84 -11.68 1.69
N LEU A 152 16.65 -12.64 1.26
CA LEU A 152 17.62 -13.37 2.08
C LEU A 152 19.05 -12.97 1.76
N GLU A 153 19.85 -12.78 2.79
CA GLU A 153 21.28 -12.49 2.67
C GLU A 153 22.05 -13.15 3.82
N HIS A 154 23.31 -13.50 3.61
CA HIS A 154 24.13 -14.04 4.69
C HIS A 154 24.68 -12.88 5.52
N PRO A 155 24.57 -12.90 6.87
CA PRO A 155 24.94 -11.75 7.70
C PRO A 155 26.41 -11.35 7.63
N LEU A 156 27.28 -12.31 7.29
CA LEU A 156 28.73 -12.15 7.36
C LEU A 156 29.50 -12.54 6.08
N TRP A 157 28.87 -13.27 5.16
CA TRP A 157 29.60 -13.92 4.06
C TRP A 157 29.30 -13.19 2.76
N THR A 158 30.36 -12.69 2.13
CA THR A 158 30.29 -12.02 0.84
C THR A 158 30.07 -13.02 -0.29
N ILE A 159 29.84 -12.52 -1.51
CA ILE A 159 29.63 -13.34 -2.71
C ILE A 159 30.82 -14.28 -3.02
N ASP A 160 32.03 -13.91 -2.59
CA ASP A 160 33.25 -14.72 -2.73
C ASP A 160 33.26 -15.94 -1.77
N GLN A 161 32.47 -15.89 -0.71
CA GLN A 161 32.40 -16.91 0.32
C GLN A 161 31.13 -17.76 0.19
N LEU A 162 30.02 -17.14 -0.23
CA LEU A 162 28.72 -17.79 -0.40
C LEU A 162 28.06 -17.32 -1.69
N SER A 163 27.67 -18.28 -2.52
CA SER A 163 26.82 -18.02 -3.68
C SER A 163 25.47 -18.68 -3.47
N TYR A 164 24.40 -17.91 -3.64
CA TYR A 164 23.05 -18.47 -3.69
C TYR A 164 22.79 -19.11 -5.05
N ALA A 165 22.08 -20.24 -5.04
CA ALA A 165 21.54 -20.86 -6.22
C ALA A 165 20.01 -20.91 -6.06
N ALA A 166 19.32 -20.02 -6.80
CA ALA A 166 17.87 -20.00 -6.88
C ALA A 166 17.35 -21.27 -7.57
N GLU A 167 16.14 -21.69 -7.23
CA GLU A 167 15.65 -22.97 -7.73
C GLU A 167 15.33 -22.91 -9.22
N SER A 168 14.80 -21.80 -9.71
CA SER A 168 14.59 -21.58 -11.15
C SER A 168 15.88 -21.57 -11.97
N GLN A 169 17.01 -21.22 -11.37
CA GLN A 169 18.33 -21.31 -12.02
C GLN A 169 18.83 -22.75 -12.10
N VAL A 170 18.47 -23.58 -11.11
CA VAL A 170 18.85 -25.00 -11.07
C VAL A 170 17.94 -25.85 -11.96
N ASP A 171 16.65 -25.55 -11.98
CA ASP A 171 15.63 -26.19 -12.83
C ASP A 171 14.77 -25.12 -13.52
N PRO A 172 15.12 -24.73 -14.76
CA PRO A 172 14.37 -23.74 -15.53
C PRO A 172 12.94 -24.19 -15.91
N THR A 173 12.60 -25.47 -15.74
CA THR A 173 11.26 -26.00 -16.07
C THR A 173 10.29 -25.92 -14.89
N LEU A 174 10.78 -25.52 -13.71
CA LEU A 174 9.99 -25.42 -12.49
C LEU A 174 8.96 -24.29 -12.57
N ASP A 175 7.72 -24.60 -12.21
CA ASP A 175 6.67 -23.59 -12.04
C ASP A 175 6.55 -23.25 -10.55
N LEU A 176 7.23 -22.18 -10.13
CA LEU A 176 7.22 -21.73 -8.74
C LEU A 176 5.81 -21.39 -8.22
N ARG A 177 4.91 -20.92 -9.08
CA ARG A 177 3.53 -20.62 -8.66
C ARG A 177 2.79 -21.89 -8.27
N ARG A 178 3.00 -22.98 -9.00
CA ARG A 178 2.38 -24.28 -8.76
C ARG A 178 3.07 -25.06 -7.64
N ASP A 179 4.39 -25.04 -7.62
CA ASP A 179 5.20 -25.98 -6.82
C ASP A 179 5.68 -25.39 -5.49
N ARG A 180 5.66 -24.06 -5.34
CA ARG A 180 6.15 -23.34 -4.14
C ARG A 180 5.10 -22.48 -3.45
N VAL A 181 3.99 -22.18 -4.11
CA VAL A 181 2.86 -21.48 -3.48
C VAL A 181 1.67 -22.43 -3.46
N GLY A 182 1.16 -22.76 -2.27
CA GLY A 182 0.02 -23.67 -2.12
C GLY A 182 -1.16 -23.27 -3.01
N ALA A 183 -1.88 -24.25 -3.57
CA ALA A 183 -3.04 -23.99 -4.43
C ALA A 183 -4.20 -23.30 -3.68
N ASP A 184 -4.20 -23.43 -2.35
CA ASP A 184 -5.13 -22.84 -1.40
C ASP A 184 -4.70 -21.45 -0.92
N VAL A 185 -3.47 -21.00 -1.22
CA VAL A 185 -3.01 -19.64 -0.89
C VAL A 185 -3.84 -18.64 -1.70
N ARG A 186 -4.70 -17.92 -0.98
CA ARG A 186 -5.55 -16.85 -1.51
C ARG A 186 -5.23 -15.57 -0.77
N LEU A 187 -4.91 -14.53 -1.52
CA LEU A 187 -4.84 -13.18 -0.98
C LEU A 187 -6.22 -12.55 -1.06
N ARG A 188 -6.64 -11.92 0.04
CA ARG A 188 -7.88 -11.13 0.06
C ARG A 188 -7.69 -9.92 -0.84
N ASP A 189 -8.62 -9.67 -1.76
CA ASP A 189 -8.61 -8.53 -2.69
C ASP A 189 -7.46 -8.50 -3.72
N TRP A 190 -6.61 -9.53 -3.77
CA TRP A 190 -5.49 -9.63 -4.71
C TRP A 190 -5.48 -10.95 -5.49
N GLN A 191 -4.93 -10.93 -6.69
CA GLN A 191 -4.72 -12.09 -7.54
C GLN A 191 -3.23 -12.26 -7.79
N ILE A 192 -2.69 -13.47 -7.57
CA ILE A 192 -1.29 -13.76 -7.86
C ILE A 192 -1.12 -13.88 -9.37
N GLU A 193 -0.29 -13.03 -9.96
CA GLU A 193 0.01 -13.05 -11.40
C GLU A 193 1.24 -13.90 -11.71
N ALA A 194 2.30 -13.72 -10.93
CA ALA A 194 3.55 -14.45 -11.14
C ALA A 194 4.27 -14.72 -9.81
N VAL A 195 5.07 -15.79 -9.82
CA VAL A 195 5.99 -16.12 -8.72
C VAL A 195 7.34 -16.38 -9.36
N ARG A 196 8.37 -15.72 -8.82
CA ARG A 196 9.74 -15.80 -9.32
C ARG A 196 10.70 -15.92 -8.15
N ASP A 197 11.87 -16.46 -8.41
CA ASP A 197 13.01 -16.31 -7.53
C ASP A 197 14.24 -15.91 -8.32
N GLY A 198 15.22 -15.35 -7.62
CA GLY A 198 16.41 -14.83 -8.26
C GLY A 198 17.53 -14.57 -7.28
N VAL A 199 18.71 -14.33 -7.83
CA VAL A 199 19.90 -13.93 -7.07
C VAL A 199 20.41 -12.64 -7.67
N SER A 200 20.68 -11.66 -6.80
CA SER A 200 21.24 -10.37 -7.16
C SER A 200 22.46 -10.06 -6.30
N GLU A 201 23.29 -9.15 -6.78
CA GLU A 201 24.45 -8.65 -6.05
C GLU A 201 24.10 -7.32 -5.39
N MET A 202 24.40 -7.20 -4.10
CA MET A 202 24.21 -5.99 -3.31
C MET A 202 25.56 -5.44 -2.87
N VAL A 203 25.80 -4.17 -3.15
CA VAL A 203 27.05 -3.48 -2.82
C VAL A 203 26.81 -2.53 -1.65
N TYR A 204 27.58 -2.73 -0.58
CA TYR A 204 27.53 -1.91 0.62
C TYR A 204 28.78 -1.04 0.78
N ALA A 205 28.81 -0.29 1.89
CA ALA A 205 29.94 0.55 2.25
C ALA A 205 31.27 -0.23 2.23
N ALA A 206 32.35 0.46 1.89
CA ALA A 206 33.68 -0.14 1.72
C ALA A 206 33.77 -1.22 0.63
N ASP A 207 32.92 -1.14 -0.41
CA ASP A 207 32.94 -2.03 -1.58
C ASP A 207 32.78 -3.50 -1.17
N GLN A 208 31.81 -3.76 -0.29
CA GLN A 208 31.48 -5.10 0.15
C GLN A 208 30.33 -5.66 -0.68
N HIS A 209 30.56 -6.81 -1.30
CA HIS A 209 29.63 -7.44 -2.24
C HIS A 209 28.96 -8.65 -1.58
N PHE A 210 27.66 -8.59 -1.37
CA PHE A 210 26.87 -9.69 -0.84
C PHE A 210 25.93 -10.24 -1.90
N GLY A 211 25.78 -11.56 -1.93
CA GLY A 211 24.72 -12.18 -2.70
C GLY A 211 23.39 -12.03 -1.97
N ARG A 212 22.33 -11.67 -2.66
CA ARG A 212 20.97 -11.63 -2.13
C ARG A 212 20.07 -12.57 -2.93
N TYR A 213 19.44 -13.50 -2.24
CA TYR A 213 18.34 -14.29 -2.80
C TYR A 213 17.03 -13.55 -2.60
N THR A 214 16.20 -13.49 -3.63
CA THR A 214 14.89 -12.85 -3.59
C THR A 214 13.83 -13.81 -4.08
N PHE A 215 12.80 -14.01 -3.27
CA PHE A 215 11.56 -14.69 -3.67
C PHE A 215 10.47 -13.64 -3.87
N THR A 216 9.93 -13.57 -5.08
CA THR A 216 9.05 -12.50 -5.53
C THR A 216 7.68 -13.06 -5.89
N VAL A 217 6.62 -12.46 -5.33
CA VAL A 217 5.24 -12.73 -5.67
C VAL A 217 4.60 -11.45 -6.20
N GLU A 218 4.34 -11.44 -7.51
CA GLU A 218 3.64 -10.35 -8.19
C GLU A 218 2.14 -10.54 -7.98
N VAL A 219 1.48 -9.53 -7.42
CA VAL A 219 0.05 -9.55 -7.14
C VAL A 219 -0.66 -8.38 -7.80
N ARG A 220 -1.82 -8.63 -8.41
CA ARG A 220 -2.69 -7.62 -9.00
C ARG A 220 -3.93 -7.39 -8.16
N ARG A 221 -4.33 -6.13 -8.00
CA ARG A 221 -5.52 -5.78 -7.25
C ARG A 221 -6.78 -6.27 -7.95
N SER A 222 -7.70 -6.84 -7.19
CA SER A 222 -9.04 -7.18 -7.66
C SER A 222 -9.86 -5.89 -7.81
N LEU A 223 -10.45 -5.68 -8.98
CA LEU A 223 -11.22 -4.46 -9.26
C LEU A 223 -12.62 -4.46 -8.63
N LEU A 224 -13.19 -5.64 -8.35
CA LEU A 224 -14.58 -5.75 -7.90
C LEU A 224 -14.87 -5.03 -6.57
N PRO A 225 -14.03 -5.14 -5.52
CA PRO A 225 -14.20 -4.37 -4.29
C PRO A 225 -14.22 -2.86 -4.52
N PHE A 226 -13.37 -2.33 -5.41
CA PHE A 226 -13.37 -0.92 -5.77
C PHE A 226 -14.66 -0.51 -6.50
N LEU A 227 -15.08 -1.29 -7.51
CA LEU A 227 -16.27 -0.96 -8.30
C LEU A 227 -17.54 -0.89 -7.45
N VAL A 228 -17.69 -1.82 -6.51
CA VAL A 228 -18.89 -1.93 -5.67
C VAL A 228 -18.79 -1.09 -4.40
N GLY A 229 -17.63 -1.11 -3.74
CA GLY A 229 -17.41 -0.48 -2.45
C GLY A 229 -17.16 1.02 -2.54
N GLU A 230 -16.64 1.51 -3.66
CA GLU A 230 -16.20 2.90 -3.78
C GLU A 230 -16.85 3.61 -4.98
N LEU A 231 -16.69 3.08 -6.20
CA LEU A 231 -17.20 3.74 -7.40
C LEU A 231 -18.73 3.83 -7.42
N ALA A 232 -19.44 2.73 -7.09
CA ALA A 232 -20.90 2.70 -7.13
C ALA A 232 -21.55 3.73 -6.16
N PRO A 233 -21.12 3.86 -4.89
CA PRO A 233 -21.58 4.93 -4.00
C PRO A 233 -21.35 6.35 -4.56
N ILE A 234 -20.16 6.63 -5.11
CA ILE A 234 -19.84 7.95 -5.68
C ILE A 234 -20.77 8.25 -6.87
N VAL A 235 -20.92 7.30 -7.79
CA VAL A 235 -21.83 7.43 -8.94
C VAL A 235 -23.26 7.67 -8.47
N LEU A 236 -23.73 6.95 -7.44
CA LEU A 236 -25.08 7.13 -6.88
C LEU A 236 -25.28 8.55 -6.35
N MET A 237 -24.31 9.13 -5.64
CA MET A 237 -24.41 10.51 -5.14
C MET A 237 -24.47 11.54 -6.27
N VAL A 238 -23.69 11.34 -7.33
CA VAL A 238 -23.75 12.18 -8.53
C VAL A 238 -25.13 12.06 -9.21
N LEU A 239 -25.66 10.84 -9.34
CA LEU A 239 -26.99 10.62 -9.92
C LEU A 239 -28.09 11.29 -9.09
N ILE A 240 -27.98 11.31 -7.76
CA ILE A 240 -28.90 12.03 -6.87
C ILE A 240 -28.78 13.55 -7.08
N GLY A 241 -27.57 14.09 -7.17
CA GLY A 241 -27.34 15.51 -7.48
C GLY A 241 -27.93 15.90 -8.84
N LEU A 242 -27.76 15.05 -9.86
CA LEU A 242 -28.36 15.22 -11.18
C LEU A 242 -29.89 15.07 -11.14
N ALA A 243 -30.42 14.16 -10.32
CA ALA A 243 -31.86 13.96 -10.15
C ALA A 243 -32.55 15.23 -9.64
N ALA A 244 -31.87 16.02 -8.78
CA ALA A 244 -32.36 17.31 -8.31
C ALA A 244 -32.71 18.28 -9.45
N THR A 245 -32.00 18.21 -10.58
CA THR A 245 -32.25 19.10 -11.73
C THR A 245 -33.62 18.84 -12.38
N PHE A 246 -34.19 17.64 -12.25
CA PHE A 246 -35.51 17.31 -12.80
C PHE A 246 -36.67 17.89 -11.98
N LEU A 247 -36.43 18.36 -10.76
CA LEU A 247 -37.47 19.03 -9.97
C LEU A 247 -37.94 20.33 -10.66
N PRO A 248 -39.17 20.78 -10.41
CA PRO A 248 -39.66 22.06 -10.92
C PRO A 248 -38.84 23.25 -10.42
N ALA A 249 -38.66 24.29 -11.24
CA ALA A 249 -37.94 25.52 -10.89
C ALA A 249 -38.45 26.22 -9.62
N LYS A 250 -39.74 26.08 -9.33
CA LYS A 250 -40.37 26.65 -8.11
C LYS A 250 -39.94 25.95 -6.82
N ALA A 251 -39.44 24.72 -6.89
CA ALA A 251 -39.06 23.90 -5.74
C ALA A 251 -37.56 24.05 -5.42
N LEU A 252 -37.05 25.29 -5.35
CA LEU A 252 -35.63 25.55 -5.11
C LEU A 252 -35.15 24.90 -3.81
N ASP A 253 -35.93 25.02 -2.73
CA ASP A 253 -35.57 24.45 -1.42
C ASP A 253 -35.35 22.94 -1.50
N ALA A 254 -36.21 22.23 -2.22
CA ALA A 254 -36.06 20.78 -2.41
C ALA A 254 -34.83 20.42 -3.27
N LYS A 255 -34.51 21.24 -4.29
CA LYS A 255 -33.29 21.06 -5.09
C LYS A 255 -32.02 21.26 -4.27
N LEU A 256 -31.97 22.33 -3.49
CA LEU A 256 -30.85 22.65 -2.63
C LEU A 256 -30.67 21.60 -1.54
N LEU A 257 -31.77 21.16 -0.91
CA LEU A 257 -31.72 20.10 0.09
C LEU A 257 -31.12 18.80 -0.47
N LEU A 258 -31.59 18.35 -1.64
CA LEU A 258 -31.10 17.09 -2.24
C LEU A 258 -29.62 17.17 -2.65
N THR A 259 -29.21 18.30 -3.23
CA THR A 259 -27.82 18.51 -3.68
C THR A 259 -26.85 18.70 -2.52
N VAL A 260 -27.22 19.46 -1.49
CA VAL A 260 -26.40 19.65 -0.29
C VAL A 260 -26.27 18.33 0.49
N LEU A 261 -27.35 17.55 0.60
CA LEU A 261 -27.29 16.23 1.22
C LEU A 261 -26.38 15.27 0.45
N ALA A 262 -26.48 15.24 -0.88
CA ALA A 262 -25.59 14.43 -1.72
C ALA A 262 -24.12 14.83 -1.56
N LEU A 263 -23.83 16.14 -1.47
CA LEU A 263 -22.47 16.64 -1.24
C LEU A 263 -21.95 16.24 0.14
N LEU A 264 -22.77 16.37 1.19
CA LEU A 264 -22.41 15.95 2.55
C LEU A 264 -22.06 14.46 2.61
N VAL A 265 -22.89 13.60 1.99
CA VAL A 265 -22.62 12.16 1.92
C VAL A 265 -21.35 11.86 1.13
N ALA A 266 -21.09 12.58 0.03
CA ALA A 266 -19.87 12.39 -0.75
C ALA A 266 -18.60 12.82 0.02
N VAL A 267 -18.68 13.82 0.90
CA VAL A 267 -17.58 14.19 1.81
C VAL A 267 -17.38 13.13 2.89
N GLU A 268 -18.46 12.63 3.48
CA GLU A 268 -18.39 11.55 4.48
C GLU A 268 -17.77 10.27 3.88
N LEU A 269 -18.16 9.91 2.66
CA LEU A 269 -17.58 8.76 1.94
C LEU A 269 -16.09 8.94 1.66
N GLN A 270 -15.65 10.14 1.28
CA GLN A 270 -14.22 10.41 1.09
C GLN A 270 -13.45 10.24 2.40
N ALA A 271 -13.97 10.78 3.50
CA ALA A 271 -13.35 10.66 4.81
C ALA A 271 -13.24 9.20 5.27
N ALA A 272 -14.31 8.41 5.08
CA ALA A 272 -14.31 6.98 5.42
C ALA A 272 -13.31 6.15 4.58
N GLY A 273 -13.04 6.57 3.34
CA GLY A 273 -12.06 5.93 2.46
C GLY A 273 -10.61 6.28 2.77
N ALA A 274 -10.35 7.51 3.24
CA ALA A 274 -9.01 8.04 3.45
C ALA A 274 -8.19 7.28 4.51
N ASP A 275 -8.84 6.70 5.52
CA ASP A 275 -8.17 5.98 6.61
C ASP A 275 -7.48 4.67 6.17
N HIS A 276 -7.81 4.14 4.99
CA HIS A 276 -7.36 2.81 4.54
C HIS A 276 -6.25 2.85 3.48
N MET A 277 -5.87 4.04 3.00
CA MET A 277 -4.84 4.21 1.97
C MET A 277 -3.63 4.96 2.55
N PRO A 278 -2.39 4.58 2.19
CA PRO A 278 -1.22 5.36 2.55
C PRO A 278 -1.34 6.76 1.95
N HIS A 279 -0.77 7.73 2.64
CA HIS A 279 -0.62 9.08 2.11
C HIS A 279 0.44 9.05 1.00
N ALA A 280 0.03 8.79 -0.23
CA ALA A 280 0.89 8.92 -1.40
C ALA A 280 1.20 10.41 -1.64
N GLY A 281 2.41 10.73 -2.11
CA GLY A 281 2.79 12.09 -2.51
C GLY A 281 2.08 12.59 -3.78
N TYR A 282 1.07 11.86 -4.26
CA TYR A 282 0.32 12.10 -5.50
C TYR A 282 -1.17 11.76 -5.33
N LEU A 283 -2.00 12.22 -6.27
CA LEU A 283 -3.44 12.00 -6.26
C LEU A 283 -3.83 10.66 -6.90
N LEU A 284 -4.62 9.88 -6.17
CA LEU A 284 -5.17 8.60 -6.61
C LEU A 284 -6.35 8.81 -7.57
N LEU A 285 -6.76 7.75 -8.28
CA LEU A 285 -7.98 7.81 -9.10
C LEU A 285 -9.20 8.17 -8.24
N SER A 286 -9.30 7.59 -7.05
CA SER A 286 -10.35 7.85 -6.06
C SER A 286 -10.47 9.33 -5.70
N ASP A 287 -9.34 10.00 -5.44
CA ASP A 287 -9.31 11.43 -5.14
C ASP A 287 -9.92 12.27 -6.27
N TRP A 288 -9.54 11.96 -7.52
CA TRP A 288 -10.11 12.61 -8.69
C TRP A 288 -11.61 12.36 -8.82
N LEU A 289 -12.09 11.14 -8.54
CA LEU A 289 -13.52 10.83 -8.58
C LEU A 289 -14.31 11.66 -7.57
N TYR A 290 -13.81 11.84 -6.35
CA TYR A 290 -14.43 12.71 -5.35
C TYR A 290 -14.44 14.18 -5.81
N VAL A 291 -13.31 14.70 -6.28
CA VAL A 291 -13.23 16.08 -6.80
C VAL A 291 -14.22 16.32 -7.94
N LEU A 292 -14.30 15.39 -8.90
CA LEU A 292 -15.24 15.47 -10.02
C LEU A 292 -16.69 15.37 -9.55
N SER A 293 -16.98 14.55 -8.53
CA SER A 293 -18.31 14.46 -7.94
C SER A 293 -18.73 15.78 -7.29
N TYR A 294 -17.81 16.46 -6.58
CA TYR A 294 -18.05 17.76 -5.96
C TYR A 294 -18.30 18.84 -7.00
N LEU A 295 -17.52 18.85 -8.08
CA LEU A 295 -17.73 19.77 -9.19
C LEU A 295 -19.08 19.54 -9.87
N SER A 296 -19.46 18.28 -10.13
CA SER A 296 -20.74 17.93 -10.74
C SER A 296 -21.93 18.36 -9.87
N ILE A 297 -21.93 18.01 -8.58
CA ILE A 297 -23.00 18.35 -7.65
C ILE A 297 -23.03 19.87 -7.40
N GLY A 298 -21.87 20.53 -7.26
CA GLY A 298 -21.77 21.97 -7.11
C GLY A 298 -22.30 22.73 -8.33
N LEU A 299 -22.02 22.26 -9.54
CA LEU A 299 -22.63 22.80 -10.76
C LEU A 299 -24.16 22.65 -10.75
N ALA A 300 -24.68 21.50 -10.30
CA ALA A 300 -26.12 21.31 -10.16
C ALA A 300 -26.77 22.34 -9.22
N VAL A 301 -26.10 22.72 -8.12
CA VAL A 301 -26.53 23.80 -7.21
C VAL A 301 -26.58 25.15 -7.95
N VAL A 302 -25.51 25.53 -8.64
CA VAL A 302 -25.43 26.79 -9.39
C VAL A 302 -26.56 26.86 -10.44
N HIS A 303 -26.79 25.77 -11.16
CA HIS A 303 -27.85 25.68 -12.15
C HIS A 303 -29.25 25.75 -11.55
N ALA A 304 -29.48 25.14 -10.38
CA ALA A 304 -30.76 25.24 -9.68
C ALA A 304 -31.09 26.69 -9.30
N ILE A 305 -30.11 27.44 -8.80
CA ILE A 305 -30.26 28.87 -8.46
C ILE A 305 -30.52 29.70 -9.73
N ALA A 306 -29.75 29.47 -10.80
CA ALA A 306 -29.92 30.18 -12.06
C ALA A 306 -31.30 29.91 -12.70
N GLU A 307 -31.74 28.65 -12.72
CA GLU A 307 -33.07 28.25 -13.20
C GLU A 307 -34.17 28.95 -12.41
N HIS A 308 -34.08 28.96 -11.07
CA HIS A 308 -35.03 29.64 -10.20
C HIS A 308 -35.08 31.15 -10.48
N ARG A 309 -33.93 31.80 -10.68
CA ARG A 309 -33.87 33.22 -11.03
C ARG A 309 -34.56 33.53 -12.36
N PHE A 310 -34.36 32.70 -13.41
CA PHE A 310 -35.06 32.89 -14.68
C PHE A 310 -36.57 32.61 -14.56
N PHE A 311 -36.96 31.70 -13.69
CA PHE A 311 -38.36 31.43 -13.37
C PHE A 311 -39.04 32.63 -12.71
N LEU A 312 -38.37 33.33 -11.79
CA LEU A 312 -38.91 34.53 -11.13
C LEU A 312 -39.12 35.73 -12.08
N VAL A 313 -38.45 35.76 -13.23
CA VAL A 313 -38.58 36.82 -14.26
C VAL A 313 -39.50 36.37 -15.41
N ASP A 314 -40.32 35.34 -15.20
CA ASP A 314 -41.24 34.73 -16.18
C ASP A 314 -40.58 34.30 -17.50
N ARG A 315 -39.26 34.10 -17.50
CA ARG A 315 -38.48 33.64 -18.67
C ARG A 315 -38.43 32.11 -18.71
N PHE A 316 -39.59 31.47 -18.82
CA PHE A 316 -39.71 30.00 -18.75
C PHE A 316 -38.89 29.25 -19.81
N ALA A 317 -38.79 29.80 -21.02
CA ALA A 317 -37.97 29.22 -22.08
C ALA A 317 -36.47 29.23 -21.72
N ALA A 318 -35.99 30.31 -21.09
CA ALA A 318 -34.62 30.42 -20.61
C ALA A 318 -34.37 29.48 -19.42
N ALA A 319 -35.30 29.40 -18.47
CA ALA A 319 -35.23 28.47 -17.33
C ALA A 319 -35.11 27.01 -17.80
N LYS A 320 -35.91 26.60 -18.79
CA LYS A 320 -35.82 25.25 -19.37
C LYS A 320 -34.47 24.98 -20.04
N ARG A 321 -33.91 25.95 -20.76
CA ARG A 321 -32.57 25.83 -21.38
C ARG A 321 -31.48 25.71 -20.33
N VAL A 322 -31.52 26.53 -19.27
CA VAL A 322 -30.57 26.47 -18.15
C VAL A 322 -30.62 25.12 -17.44
N ARG A 323 -31.82 24.58 -17.21
CA ARG A 323 -31.99 23.26 -16.60
C ARG A 323 -31.35 22.15 -17.43
N TRP A 324 -31.68 22.07 -18.71
CA TRP A 324 -31.12 21.05 -19.60
C TRP A 324 -29.61 21.21 -19.83
N GLY A 325 -29.15 22.44 -20.08
CA GLY A 325 -27.73 22.73 -20.22
C GLY A 325 -26.95 22.41 -18.95
N GLY A 326 -27.53 22.70 -17.79
CA GLY A 326 -26.94 22.39 -16.50
C GLY A 326 -26.87 20.90 -16.19
N PHE A 327 -27.92 20.15 -16.49
CA PHE A 327 -27.90 18.69 -16.39
C PHE A 327 -26.80 18.08 -17.28
N VAL A 328 -26.74 18.49 -18.55
CA VAL A 328 -25.74 17.97 -19.50
C VAL A 328 -24.34 18.35 -19.06
N LEU A 329 -24.11 19.59 -18.62
CA LEU A 329 -22.79 20.04 -18.17
C LEU A 329 -22.35 19.32 -16.90
N ALA A 330 -23.20 19.23 -15.87
CA ALA A 330 -22.89 18.53 -14.63
C ALA A 330 -22.62 17.03 -14.88
N ALA A 331 -23.43 16.38 -15.72
CA ALA A 331 -23.21 14.99 -16.11
C ALA A 331 -21.90 14.82 -16.88
N ALA A 332 -21.62 15.68 -17.86
CA ALA A 332 -20.42 15.64 -18.67
C ALA A 332 -19.15 15.81 -17.83
N VAL A 333 -19.16 16.71 -16.85
CA VAL A 333 -18.03 16.98 -15.95
C VAL A 333 -17.63 15.75 -15.15
N PHE A 334 -18.56 14.85 -14.83
CA PHE A 334 -18.24 13.61 -14.10
C PHE A 334 -17.99 12.42 -15.03
N PHE A 335 -18.93 12.13 -15.94
CA PHE A 335 -18.91 10.88 -16.71
C PHE A 335 -17.86 10.88 -17.82
N ILE A 336 -17.53 12.03 -18.43
CA ILE A 336 -16.47 12.06 -19.46
C ILE A 336 -15.11 11.79 -18.84
N PRO A 337 -14.66 12.50 -17.79
CA PRO A 337 -13.38 12.18 -17.17
C PRO A 337 -13.36 10.78 -16.54
N LEU A 338 -14.45 10.33 -15.91
CA LEU A 338 -14.55 8.96 -15.39
C LEU A 338 -14.25 7.93 -16.47
N THR A 339 -14.89 8.03 -17.63
CA THR A 339 -14.68 7.07 -18.74
C THR A 339 -13.26 7.16 -19.29
N VAL A 340 -12.73 8.36 -19.50
CA VAL A 340 -11.35 8.56 -19.97
C VAL A 340 -10.34 7.97 -18.98
N MET A 341 -10.50 8.21 -17.69
CA MET A 341 -9.58 7.72 -16.66
C MET A 341 -9.66 6.21 -16.49
N MET A 342 -10.86 5.62 -16.55
CA MET A 342 -11.04 4.17 -16.50
C MET A 342 -10.40 3.48 -17.70
N VAL A 343 -10.51 4.06 -18.90
CA VAL A 343 -9.90 3.48 -20.12
C VAL A 343 -8.40 3.70 -20.18
N ALA A 344 -7.91 4.86 -19.73
CA ALA A 344 -6.48 5.18 -19.78
C ALA A 344 -5.63 4.42 -18.74
N ARG A 345 -6.27 3.93 -17.66
CA ARG A 345 -5.60 3.23 -16.57
C ARG A 345 -5.89 1.72 -16.51
N ALA A 346 -6.86 1.23 -17.29
CA ALA A 346 -7.11 -0.20 -17.49
C ALA A 346 -6.06 -0.81 -18.42
#